data_AF-A0A9D5ZXK9-F1
#
_entry.id   AF-A0A9D5ZXK9-F1
#
_cell.length_a   1.000
_cell.length_b   1.000
_cell.length_c   1.000
_cell.angle_alpha   90.00
_cell.angle_beta   90.00
_cell.angle_gamma   90.00
#
_symmetry.space_group_name_H-M   'P 1'
#
loop_
_entity.id
_entity.type
_entity.pdbx_description
1 polymer ?
#
loop_
_entity_poly.entity_id
_entity_poly.type
_entity_poly.pdbx_seq_one_letter_code
_entity_poly.pdbx_strand_id
1 'polypeptide(L)'
;MPITIDFADSDIYKEAEEKGLLKGKQEGLFEGKRDGLLEGIELGLELKYGLAGLELMNIVRAINSVDKLEEFKNLIKKAGSVDELKEFLGKSV
;
A
#
# COMPACT_ATOMS: atom_id res chain seq x y z
N MET A 1 21.24 -31.19 -36.68
CA MET A 1 21.33 -31.37 -35.22
C MET A 1 21.06 -30.00 -34.59
N PRO A 2 20.02 -29.82 -33.75
CA PRO A 2 19.87 -28.57 -33.03
C PRO A 2 20.93 -28.51 -31.91
N ILE A 3 21.65 -27.40 -31.88
CA ILE A 3 22.52 -27.00 -30.78
C ILE A 3 21.61 -26.58 -29.63
N THR A 4 21.50 -27.42 -28.60
CA THR A 4 20.85 -27.05 -27.34
C THR A 4 21.82 -26.10 -26.62
N ILE A 5 21.58 -24.79 -26.72
CA ILE A 5 22.28 -23.83 -25.88
C ILE A 5 21.68 -24.02 -24.48
N ASP A 6 22.48 -24.57 -23.57
CA ASP A 6 22.12 -24.72 -22.16
C ASP A 6 22.16 -23.34 -21.51
N PHE A 7 21.06 -22.62 -21.65
CA PHE A 7 20.89 -21.27 -21.15
C PHE A 7 20.77 -21.22 -19.61
N ALA A 8 20.64 -22.38 -18.95
CA ALA A 8 20.41 -22.47 -17.51
C ALA A 8 21.62 -22.02 -16.66
N ASP A 9 22.84 -22.09 -17.20
CA ASP A 9 24.06 -21.68 -16.47
C ASP A 9 24.66 -20.35 -16.95
N SER A 10 24.03 -19.68 -17.92
CA SER A 10 24.49 -18.36 -18.36
C SER A 10 24.28 -17.33 -17.27
N ASP A 11 25.31 -16.54 -16.94
CA ASP A 11 25.26 -15.47 -15.91
C ASP A 11 24.05 -14.54 -16.06
N ILE A 12 23.61 -14.32 -17.31
CA ILE A 12 22.42 -13.51 -17.64
C ILE A 12 21.12 -14.08 -17.03
N TYR A 13 20.98 -15.41 -16.95
CA TYR A 13 19.79 -16.05 -16.37
C TYR A 13 19.76 -15.94 -14.85
N LYS A 14 20.93 -16.14 -14.19
CA LYS A 14 21.07 -15.92 -12.74
C LYS A 14 20.78 -14.46 -12.38
N GLU A 15 21.29 -13.52 -13.17
CA GLU A 15 21.05 -12.08 -12.95
C GLU A 15 19.59 -11.68 -13.20
N ALA A 16 18.92 -12.30 -14.17
CA ALA A 16 17.49 -12.07 -14.44
C ALA A 16 16.61 -12.63 -13.31
N GLU A 17 16.92 -13.81 -12.79
CA GLU A 17 16.22 -14.41 -11.64
C GLU A 17 16.41 -13.56 -10.37
N GLU A 18 17.63 -13.13 -10.09
CA GLU A 18 17.95 -12.29 -8.94
C GLU A 18 17.23 -10.92 -9.02
N LYS A 19 17.22 -10.28 -10.19
CA LYS A 19 16.46 -9.03 -10.42
C LYS A 19 14.95 -9.25 -10.29
N GLY A 20 14.43 -10.37 -10.80
CA GLY A 20 13.01 -10.74 -10.67
C GLY A 20 12.60 -10.91 -9.22
N LEU A 21 13.42 -11.63 -8.43
CA LEU A 21 13.20 -11.83 -6.99
C LEU A 21 13.27 -10.51 -6.22
N LEU A 22 14.26 -9.66 -6.50
CA LEU A 22 14.41 -8.35 -5.87
C LEU A 22 13.23 -7.43 -6.17
N LYS A 23 12.73 -7.42 -7.42
CA LYS A 23 11.56 -6.64 -7.80
C LYS A 23 10.29 -7.17 -7.13
N GLY A 24 10.04 -8.48 -7.18
CA GLY A 24 8.89 -9.10 -6.53
C GLY A 24 8.87 -8.89 -5.02
N LYS A 25 10.04 -8.93 -4.37
CA LYS A 25 10.17 -8.62 -2.94
C LYS A 25 9.87 -7.16 -2.62
N GLN A 26 10.34 -6.21 -3.43
CA GLN A 26 10.02 -4.79 -3.25
C GLN A 26 8.55 -4.49 -3.45
N GLU A 27 7.95 -5.05 -4.51
CA GLU A 27 6.54 -4.85 -4.85
C GLU A 27 5.63 -5.43 -3.75
N GLY A 28 5.89 -6.68 -3.33
CA GLY A 28 5.14 -7.32 -2.26
C GLY A 28 5.27 -6.61 -0.91
N LEU A 29 6.44 -6.01 -0.60
CA LEU A 29 6.62 -5.26 0.65
C LEU A 29 5.87 -3.92 0.61
N PHE A 30 5.82 -3.26 -0.55
CA PHE A 30 5.07 -2.03 -0.75
C PHE A 30 3.56 -2.29 -0.69
N GLU A 31 3.08 -3.30 -1.41
CA GLU A 31 1.67 -3.71 -1.42
C GLU A 31 1.23 -4.16 -0.03
N GLY A 32 1.99 -5.03 0.64
CA GLY A 32 1.67 -5.48 2.00
C GLY A 32 1.65 -4.35 3.03
N LYS A 33 2.57 -3.38 2.92
CA LYS A 33 2.55 -2.19 3.80
C LYS A 33 1.32 -1.33 3.53
N ARG A 34 0.94 -1.14 2.26
CA ARG A 34 -0.24 -0.37 1.88
C ARG A 34 -1.52 -1.04 2.38
N ASP A 35 -1.67 -2.34 2.15
CA ASP A 35 -2.87 -3.09 2.54
C ASP A 35 -3.04 -3.10 4.06
N GLY A 36 -1.96 -3.40 4.80
CA GLY A 36 -2.00 -3.37 6.27
C GLY A 36 -2.26 -1.97 6.86
N LEU A 37 -1.85 -0.89 6.17
CA LEU A 37 -2.23 0.46 6.56
C LEU A 37 -3.71 0.74 6.29
N LEU A 38 -4.23 0.30 5.15
CA LEU A 38 -5.64 0.44 4.80
C LEU A 38 -6.52 -0.30 5.82
N GLU A 39 -6.24 -1.57 6.11
CA GLU A 39 -6.98 -2.33 7.12
C GLU A 39 -6.91 -1.66 8.50
N GLY A 40 -5.73 -1.18 8.91
CA GLY A 40 -5.57 -0.50 10.20
C GLY A 40 -6.33 0.84 10.27
N ILE A 41 -6.43 1.56 9.15
CA ILE A 41 -7.23 2.77 9.02
C ILE A 41 -8.71 2.43 9.07
N GLU A 42 -9.16 1.41 8.35
CA GLU A 42 -10.55 0.96 8.33
C GLU A 42 -11.04 0.61 9.73
N LEU A 43 -10.28 -0.23 10.44
CA LEU A 43 -10.57 -0.57 11.84
C LEU A 43 -10.57 0.66 12.74
N GLY A 44 -9.60 1.57 12.58
CA GLY A 44 -9.54 2.80 13.38
C GLY A 44 -10.73 3.73 13.13
N LEU A 45 -11.18 3.82 11.88
CA LEU A 45 -12.33 4.61 11.47
C LEU A 45 -13.63 3.98 11.98
N GLU A 46 -13.80 2.67 11.82
CA GLU A 46 -14.98 1.94 12.29
C GLU A 46 -15.11 2.03 13.81
N LEU A 47 -14.03 1.79 14.55
CA LEU A 47 -14.07 1.81 16.02
C LEU A 47 -14.32 3.20 16.60
N LYS A 48 -13.78 4.26 15.98
CA LYS A 48 -13.83 5.62 16.53
C LYS A 48 -14.99 6.46 15.98
N TYR A 49 -15.41 6.20 14.75
CA TYR A 49 -16.40 7.01 14.03
C TYR A 49 -17.56 6.18 13.44
N GLY A 50 -17.50 4.85 13.51
CA GLY A 50 -18.53 3.97 12.98
C GLY A 50 -18.73 4.15 11.47
N LEU A 51 -20.00 4.17 11.05
CA LEU A 51 -20.39 4.29 9.65
C LEU A 51 -19.86 5.56 8.98
N ALA A 52 -19.79 6.68 9.70
CA ALA A 52 -19.27 7.94 9.15
C ALA A 52 -17.78 7.86 8.80
N GLY A 53 -17.02 7.04 9.53
CA GLY A 53 -15.61 6.76 9.21
C GLY A 53 -15.48 5.85 8.00
N LEU A 54 -16.31 4.81 7.89
CA LEU A 54 -16.27 3.87 6.76
C LEU A 54 -16.55 4.55 5.40
N GLU A 55 -17.39 5.59 5.37
CA GLU A 55 -17.62 6.37 4.14
C GLU A 55 -16.33 7.01 3.60
N LEU A 56 -15.39 7.38 4.49
CA LEU A 56 -14.10 7.94 4.10
C LEU A 56 -13.17 6.87 3.49
N MET A 57 -13.39 5.59 3.80
CA MET A 57 -12.57 4.49 3.29
C MET A 57 -12.58 4.42 1.76
N ASN A 58 -13.69 4.79 1.11
CA ASN A 58 -13.77 4.91 -0.35
C ASN A 58 -12.72 5.88 -0.91
N ILE A 59 -12.49 7.00 -0.21
CA ILE A 59 -11.53 8.03 -0.61
C ILE A 59 -10.11 7.59 -0.23
N VAL A 60 -9.94 6.99 0.97
CA VAL A 60 -8.64 6.50 1.45
C VAL A 60 -8.09 5.41 0.52
N ARG A 61 -8.93 4.51 0.00
CA ARG A 61 -8.52 3.48 -0.97
C ARG A 61 -8.01 4.06 -2.30
N ALA A 62 -8.46 5.26 -2.67
CA ALA A 62 -7.97 5.97 -3.85
C ALA A 62 -6.55 6.56 -3.64
N ILE A 63 -6.07 6.61 -2.39
CA ILE A 63 -4.71 7.07 -2.09
C ILE A 63 -3.71 5.96 -2.40
N ASN A 64 -2.81 6.25 -3.34
CA ASN A 64 -1.72 5.35 -3.71
C ASN A 64 -0.41 5.61 -2.93
N SER A 65 -0.33 6.71 -2.18
CA SER A 65 0.85 7.04 -1.37
C SER A 65 0.76 6.46 0.03
N VAL A 66 1.68 5.55 0.35
CA VAL A 66 1.86 4.96 1.69
C VAL A 66 2.08 6.04 2.76
N ASP A 67 2.88 7.06 2.47
CA ASP A 67 3.14 8.17 3.40
C ASP A 67 1.86 8.92 3.79
N LYS A 68 1.00 9.22 2.81
CA LYS A 68 -0.31 9.86 3.06
C LYS A 68 -1.22 8.98 3.91
N LEU A 69 -1.20 7.66 3.69
CA LEU A 69 -1.93 6.70 4.52
C LEU A 69 -1.39 6.68 5.96
N GLU A 70 -0.08 6.72 6.16
CA GLU A 70 0.51 6.83 7.50
C GLU A 70 0.12 8.14 8.21
N GLU A 71 0.17 9.27 7.52
CA GLU A 71 -0.28 10.54 8.07
C GLU A 71 -1.77 10.50 8.44
N PHE A 72 -2.60 9.95 7.55
CA PHE A 72 -4.03 9.79 7.81
C PHE A 72 -4.30 8.90 9.02
N LYS A 73 -3.60 7.77 9.15
CA LYS A 73 -3.66 6.90 10.34
C LYS A 73 -3.32 7.66 11.63
N ASN A 74 -2.27 8.49 11.60
CA ASN A 74 -1.92 9.32 12.75
C ASN A 74 -2.97 10.40 13.03
N LEU A 75 -3.59 10.94 11.97
CA LEU A 75 -4.70 11.89 12.08
C LEU A 75 -5.91 11.23 12.72
N ILE A 76 -6.29 10.00 12.36
CA ILE A 76 -7.39 9.25 13.01
C ILE A 76 -7.18 9.15 14.52
N LYS A 77 -5.94 8.91 14.96
CA LYS A 77 -5.60 8.84 16.39
C LYS A 77 -5.80 10.19 17.09
N LYS A 78 -5.40 11.30 16.46
CA LYS A 78 -5.40 12.65 17.05
C LYS A 78 -6.73 13.39 16.88
N ALA A 79 -7.28 13.39 15.66
CA ALA A 79 -8.53 14.03 15.31
C ALA A 79 -9.67 13.51 16.18
N GLY A 80 -10.58 14.40 16.53
CA GLY A 80 -11.77 14.06 17.31
C GLY A 80 -12.99 13.79 16.42
N SER A 81 -12.91 14.07 15.13
CA SER A 81 -14.05 14.05 14.23
C SER A 81 -13.70 13.62 12.80
N VAL A 82 -14.69 13.04 12.11
CA VAL A 82 -14.61 12.65 10.70
C VAL A 82 -14.45 13.84 9.76
N ASP A 83 -14.86 15.03 10.17
CA ASP A 83 -14.79 16.24 9.34
C ASP A 83 -13.33 16.66 9.11
N GLU A 84 -12.49 16.63 10.16
CA GLU A 84 -11.04 16.90 10.07
C GLU A 84 -10.34 15.90 9.12
N LEU A 85 -10.75 14.63 9.18
CA LEU A 85 -10.25 13.58 8.31
C LEU A 85 -10.66 13.84 6.85
N LYS A 86 -11.90 14.24 6.62
CA LYS A 86 -12.42 14.58 5.30
C LYS A 86 -11.71 15.79 4.70
N GLU A 87 -11.41 16.81 5.50
CA GLU A 87 -10.62 17.96 5.04
C GLU A 87 -9.20 17.57 4.63
N PHE A 88 -8.55 16.68 5.38
CA PHE A 88 -7.22 16.18 5.02
C PHE A 88 -7.25 15.43 3.68
N LEU A 89 -8.28 14.59 3.48
CA LEU A 89 -8.47 13.86 2.22
C LEU A 89 -8.79 14.79 1.05
N GLY A 90 -9.61 15.82 1.27
CA GLY A 90 -9.96 16.83 0.27
C GLY A 90 -8.80 17.72 -0.17
N LYS A 91 -7.80 17.93 0.71
CA LYS A 91 -6.54 18.63 0.35
C LYS A 91 -5.54 17.77 -0.42
N SER A 92 -5.76 16.45 -0.46
CA SER A 92 -4.82 15.49 -1.03
C SER A 92 -5.20 14.96 -2.42
N VAL A 93 -6.35 15.39 -2.96
CA VAL A 93 -6.82 15.17 -4.34
C VAL A 93 -6.31 16.27 -5.28
#